data_AF-A0A7S1MW95-F1
#
_entry.id   AF-A0A7S1MW95-F1
#
_cell.length_a   1.000
_cell.length_b   1.000
_cell.length_c   1.000
_cell.angle_alpha   90.00
_cell.angle_beta   90.00
_cell.angle_gamma   90.00
#
_symmetry.space_group_name_H-M   'P 1'
#
loop_
_entity.id
_entity.type
_entity.pdbx_description
1 polymer ?
#
loop_
_entity_poly.entity_id
_entity_poly.type
_entity_poly.pdbx_seq_one_letter_code
_entity_poly.pdbx_strand_id
1 'polypeptide(L)'
;QIEQTHMVRSWLMGGGLVLMASIEMSAAFSMPLQGSGLLPRNLASVSKGASRSSMALGATMMSGGEDCACTIIGAGRIGSALADMGKAAGLDDVVVRRGEPIPEDGDGPIYVTVRNDDLKGVIDACPAARREDLTFYGQNGYIEDFLEKEGLAGSSSQVLVYMAVAKLGEKPTDGITDLNPEGLTSATGKWAGQVAARLKSAGLTCQIKDTKPFQLAMFEKHMWICAFMLLGVHHGGVTVGEGESKHTAQ
;
A
#
# COMPACT_ATOMS: atom_id res chain seq x y z
N GLN A 1 14.01 -20.58 13.02
CA GLN A 1 12.75 -21.35 12.90
C GLN A 1 11.78 -21.07 14.05
N ILE A 2 12.26 -20.74 15.27
CA ILE A 2 11.42 -20.34 16.41
C ILE A 2 10.91 -18.89 16.31
N GLU A 3 11.63 -18.02 15.58
CA GLU A 3 11.29 -16.59 15.43
C GLU A 3 10.08 -16.32 14.52
N GLN A 4 9.90 -17.13 13.46
CA GLN A 4 8.74 -16.99 12.56
C GLN A 4 7.43 -17.43 13.23
N THR A 5 7.49 -18.37 14.18
CA THR A 5 6.31 -18.85 14.92
C THR A 5 5.82 -17.82 15.95
N HIS A 6 6.72 -17.00 16.51
CA HIS A 6 6.36 -15.89 17.38
C HIS A 6 5.70 -14.74 16.61
N MET A 7 6.17 -14.47 15.39
CA MET A 7 5.55 -13.51 14.48
C MET A 7 4.12 -13.92 14.16
N VAL A 8 3.87 -15.14 13.71
CA VAL A 8 2.52 -15.61 13.34
C VAL A 8 1.52 -15.58 14.52
N ARG A 9 1.97 -15.79 15.76
CA ARG A 9 1.13 -15.66 16.96
C ARG A 9 0.83 -14.20 17.34
N SER A 10 1.76 -13.29 17.08
CA SER A 10 1.57 -11.85 17.26
C SER A 10 0.47 -11.30 16.34
N TRP A 11 0.32 -11.87 15.14
CA TRP A 11 -0.64 -11.44 14.13
C TRP A 11 -2.12 -11.71 14.45
N LEU A 12 -2.42 -12.68 15.31
CA LEU A 12 -3.79 -13.10 15.62
C LEU A 12 -4.43 -12.32 16.77
N MET A 13 -3.67 -11.56 17.56
CA MET A 13 -4.13 -11.05 18.87
C MET A 13 -4.34 -9.52 18.90
N GLY A 14 -3.98 -8.80 17.83
CA GLY A 14 -4.03 -7.34 17.76
C GLY A 14 -5.25 -6.84 16.99
N GLY A 15 -6.39 -6.63 17.66
CA GLY A 15 -7.68 -6.28 17.07
C GLY A 15 -7.75 -5.05 16.15
N GLY A 16 -6.68 -4.27 15.99
CA GLY A 16 -6.59 -3.18 15.01
C GLY A 16 -6.56 -3.65 13.55
N LEU A 17 -5.96 -4.82 13.26
CA LEU A 17 -5.87 -5.36 11.90
C LEU A 17 -7.25 -5.88 11.40
N VAL A 18 -8.11 -6.28 12.33
CA VAL A 18 -9.48 -6.78 12.07
C VAL A 18 -10.38 -5.71 11.47
N LEU A 19 -10.28 -4.46 11.92
CA LEU A 19 -11.07 -3.35 11.40
C LEU A 19 -10.66 -3.01 9.95
N MET A 20 -9.34 -3.01 9.67
CA MET A 20 -8.79 -2.82 8.33
C MET A 20 -9.30 -3.90 7.37
N ALA A 21 -9.19 -5.16 7.79
CA ALA A 21 -9.65 -6.30 7.00
C ALA A 21 -11.15 -6.26 6.70
N SER A 22 -11.97 -5.81 7.66
CA SER A 22 -13.42 -5.70 7.52
C SER A 22 -13.83 -4.60 6.52
N ILE A 23 -13.08 -3.49 6.49
CA ILE A 23 -13.28 -2.39 5.53
C ILE A 23 -12.80 -2.79 4.13
N GLU A 24 -11.73 -3.57 4.02
CA GLU A 24 -11.23 -4.12 2.74
C GLU A 24 -12.17 -5.21 2.17
N MET A 25 -12.66 -6.13 3.00
CA MET A 25 -13.61 -7.17 2.56
C MET A 25 -14.94 -6.60 2.07
N SER A 26 -15.46 -5.56 2.74
CA SER A 26 -16.69 -4.89 2.31
C SER A 26 -16.56 -4.25 0.93
N ALA A 27 -15.35 -3.85 0.52
CA ALA A 27 -15.08 -3.30 -0.82
C ALA A 27 -14.93 -4.38 -1.89
N ALA A 28 -14.41 -5.57 -1.54
CA ALA A 28 -14.29 -6.71 -2.44
C ALA A 28 -15.65 -7.34 -2.81
N PHE A 29 -16.66 -7.22 -1.96
CA PHE A 29 -17.97 -7.85 -2.13
C PHE A 29 -18.91 -7.18 -3.14
N SER A 30 -18.50 -6.07 -3.78
CA SER A 30 -19.31 -5.33 -4.75
C SER A 30 -19.09 -5.75 -6.22
N MET A 31 -18.48 -6.92 -6.48
CA MET A 31 -18.26 -7.43 -7.84
C MET A 31 -19.14 -8.66 -8.18
N PRO A 32 -19.77 -8.70 -9.37
CA PRO A 32 -20.40 -9.91 -9.86
C PRO A 32 -19.33 -10.92 -10.30
N LEU A 33 -19.38 -12.13 -9.73
CA LEU A 33 -18.56 -13.27 -10.15
C LEU A 33 -19.01 -13.75 -11.54
N GLN A 34 -18.15 -13.61 -12.54
CA GLN A 34 -18.26 -14.34 -13.81
C GLN A 34 -17.06 -15.28 -13.96
N GLY A 35 -17.38 -16.57 -14.02
CA GLY A 35 -16.42 -17.67 -14.02
C GLY A 35 -15.94 -18.08 -15.41
N SER A 36 -14.73 -18.63 -15.41
CA SER A 36 -14.18 -19.69 -16.29
C SER A 36 -12.69 -19.78 -15.89
N GLY A 37 -12.08 -20.91 -15.53
CA GLY A 37 -12.22 -22.27 -16.05
C GLY A 37 -11.06 -22.52 -17.01
N LEU A 38 -9.94 -23.10 -16.51
CA LEU A 38 -9.08 -24.10 -17.16
C LEU A 38 -7.67 -24.17 -16.53
N LEU A 39 -7.30 -25.35 -16.04
CA LEU A 39 -5.92 -25.81 -15.77
C LEU A 39 -5.31 -26.36 -17.09
N PRO A 40 -3.97 -26.49 -17.20
CA PRO A 40 -3.35 -27.76 -16.83
C PRO A 40 -1.97 -27.67 -16.15
N ARG A 41 -1.59 -28.80 -15.54
CA ARG A 41 -0.30 -29.15 -14.93
C ARG A 41 0.78 -29.42 -16.00
N ASN A 42 2.05 -29.13 -15.69
CA ASN A 42 3.09 -30.17 -15.55
C ASN A 42 4.44 -29.64 -15.03
N LEU A 43 5.11 -30.47 -14.23
CA LEU A 43 6.46 -30.32 -13.67
C LEU A 43 7.55 -30.57 -14.71
N ALA A 44 8.70 -29.90 -14.56
CA ALA A 44 10.04 -30.51 -14.69
C ALA A 44 11.13 -29.59 -14.09
N SER A 45 12.28 -30.21 -13.80
CA SER A 45 13.27 -29.91 -12.77
C SER A 45 14.53 -29.10 -13.16
N VAL A 46 15.08 -28.39 -12.17
CA VAL A 46 16.51 -28.28 -11.74
C VAL A 46 17.57 -27.66 -12.69
N SER A 47 18.29 -26.64 -12.21
CA SER A 47 19.74 -26.73 -11.91
C SER A 47 20.29 -25.54 -11.11
N LYS A 48 21.38 -25.82 -10.37
CA LYS A 48 22.07 -24.98 -9.39
C LYS A 48 23.06 -24.02 -10.07
N GLY A 49 23.24 -22.83 -9.49
CA GLY A 49 24.39 -21.96 -9.77
C GLY A 49 24.44 -20.78 -8.81
N ALA A 50 25.25 -20.90 -7.76
CA ALA A 50 25.56 -19.81 -6.84
C ALA A 50 26.76 -19.01 -7.37
N SER A 51 26.69 -17.68 -7.31
CA SER A 51 27.88 -16.87 -7.02
C SER A 51 27.47 -15.54 -6.40
N ARG A 52 28.04 -15.28 -5.22
CA ARG A 52 27.82 -14.10 -4.40
C ARG A 52 28.77 -12.99 -4.84
N SER A 53 28.28 -11.77 -4.91
CA SER A 53 29.11 -10.56 -4.82
C SER A 53 28.33 -9.53 -4.01
N SER A 54 28.72 -9.42 -2.74
CA SER A 54 28.18 -8.45 -1.79
C SER A 54 28.88 -7.12 -2.00
N MET A 55 28.18 -6.16 -2.58
CA MET A 55 28.50 -4.74 -2.43
C MET A 55 27.56 -4.20 -1.35
N ALA A 56 28.11 -4.00 -0.16
CA ALA A 56 27.46 -3.26 0.90
C ALA A 56 27.40 -1.79 0.48
N LEU A 57 26.26 -1.34 -0.05
CA LEU A 57 25.94 0.08 -0.08
C LEU A 57 25.42 0.48 1.30
N GLY A 58 26.09 1.46 1.90
CA GLY A 58 25.74 2.01 3.21
C GLY A 58 24.29 2.52 3.23
N ALA A 59 23.58 2.17 4.29
CA ALA A 59 22.27 2.72 4.60
C ALA A 59 22.44 4.19 5.00
N THR A 60 22.23 5.09 4.04
CA THR A 60 22.03 6.51 4.33
C THR A 60 20.59 6.66 4.82
N MET A 61 20.39 7.01 6.09
CA MET A 61 19.06 7.37 6.58
C MET A 61 18.52 8.55 5.78
N MET A 62 17.43 8.35 5.04
CA MET A 62 16.72 9.40 4.32
C MET A 62 16.05 10.34 5.34
N SER A 63 16.45 11.61 5.38
CA SER A 63 15.88 12.61 6.28
C SER A 63 14.43 12.93 5.88
N GLY A 64 13.53 13.03 6.87
CA GLY A 64 12.13 13.44 6.63
C GLY A 64 12.03 14.87 6.09
N GLY A 65 11.40 15.03 4.93
CA GLY A 65 11.07 16.33 4.35
C GLY A 65 9.81 16.93 4.98
N GLU A 66 9.64 18.25 4.85
CA GLU A 66 8.38 18.93 5.17
C GLU A 66 7.30 18.57 4.14
N ASP A 67 6.03 18.57 4.54
CA ASP A 67 4.90 18.36 3.64
C ASP A 67 4.76 19.53 2.66
N CYS A 68 4.23 19.27 1.46
CA CYS A 68 4.07 20.27 0.41
C CYS A 68 2.79 20.02 -0.40
N ALA A 69 2.40 21.02 -1.19
CA ALA A 69 1.27 20.89 -2.12
C ALA A 69 1.55 19.78 -3.13
N CYS A 70 0.53 18.98 -3.42
CA CYS A 70 0.66 17.80 -4.27
C CYS A 70 -0.49 17.69 -5.28
N THR A 71 -0.30 16.83 -6.28
CA THR A 71 -1.40 16.40 -7.15
C THR A 71 -1.92 15.06 -6.65
N ILE A 72 -3.23 14.91 -6.47
CA ILE A 72 -3.87 13.70 -5.97
C ILE A 72 -4.76 13.13 -7.07
N ILE A 73 -4.39 11.96 -7.58
CA ILE A 73 -5.14 11.26 -8.61
C ILE A 73 -6.09 10.27 -7.94
N GLY A 74 -7.39 10.50 -8.16
CA GLY A 74 -8.49 9.72 -7.60
C GLY A 74 -9.13 10.38 -6.37
N ALA A 75 -10.41 10.73 -6.49
CA ALA A 75 -11.21 11.29 -5.40
C ALA A 75 -11.96 10.19 -4.60
N GLY A 76 -11.28 9.06 -4.36
CA GLY A 76 -11.79 7.97 -3.53
C GLY A 76 -11.61 8.24 -2.04
N ARG A 77 -11.88 7.25 -1.19
CA ARG A 77 -11.74 7.37 0.28
C ARG A 77 -10.34 7.86 0.71
N ILE A 78 -9.29 7.24 0.16
CA ILE A 78 -7.90 7.61 0.48
C ILE A 78 -7.54 8.97 -0.11
N GLY A 79 -7.79 9.20 -1.40
CA GLY A 79 -7.45 10.46 -2.06
C GLY A 79 -8.16 11.66 -1.45
N SER A 80 -9.45 11.55 -1.11
CA SER A 80 -10.17 12.60 -0.39
C SER A 80 -9.62 12.84 1.00
N ALA A 81 -9.28 11.78 1.75
CA ALA A 81 -8.66 11.93 3.07
C ALA A 81 -7.30 12.66 2.97
N LEU A 82 -6.45 12.34 1.99
CA LEU A 82 -5.18 13.03 1.78
C LEU A 82 -5.36 14.51 1.40
N ALA A 83 -6.36 14.82 0.58
CA ALA A 83 -6.70 16.20 0.21
C ALA A 83 -7.19 17.00 1.43
N ASP A 84 -8.02 16.39 2.28
CA ASP A 84 -8.51 17.02 3.50
C ASP A 84 -7.36 17.28 4.49
N MET A 85 -6.38 16.38 4.58
CA MET A 85 -5.16 16.58 5.38
C MET A 85 -4.34 17.76 4.88
N GLY A 86 -4.10 17.85 3.56
CA GLY A 86 -3.34 18.96 2.98
C GLY A 86 -4.04 20.30 3.17
N LYS A 87 -5.37 20.34 2.94
CA LYS A 87 -6.19 21.51 3.21
C LYS A 87 -6.10 21.95 4.67
N ALA A 88 -6.15 21.01 5.63
CA ALA A 88 -6.00 21.32 7.05
C ALA A 88 -4.61 21.88 7.40
N ALA A 89 -3.57 21.50 6.64
CA ALA A 89 -2.22 22.05 6.72
C ALA A 89 -2.02 23.35 5.93
N GLY A 90 -3.06 23.87 5.26
CA GLY A 90 -2.98 25.09 4.45
C GLY A 90 -2.32 24.91 3.07
N LEU A 91 -2.24 23.66 2.59
CA LEU A 91 -1.69 23.32 1.28
C LEU A 91 -2.77 23.39 0.19
N ASP A 92 -2.37 23.82 -0.99
CA ASP A 92 -3.24 23.93 -2.17
C ASP A 92 -3.05 22.71 -3.08
N ASP A 93 -3.61 21.57 -2.66
CA ASP A 93 -3.53 20.32 -3.43
C ASP A 93 -4.47 20.34 -4.63
N VAL A 94 -4.02 19.76 -5.74
CA VAL A 94 -4.83 19.58 -6.95
C VAL A 94 -5.40 18.16 -6.99
N VAL A 95 -6.73 18.01 -6.93
CA VAL A 95 -7.38 16.69 -7.06
C VAL A 95 -7.80 16.45 -8.51
N VAL A 96 -7.22 15.43 -9.14
CA VAL A 96 -7.47 15.03 -10.52
C VAL A 96 -8.38 13.81 -10.56
N ARG A 97 -9.49 13.90 -11.29
CA ARG A 97 -10.46 12.82 -11.52
C ARG A 97 -10.21 12.12 -12.86
N ARG A 98 -10.94 11.02 -13.08
CA ARG A 98 -10.85 10.25 -14.33
C ARG A 98 -11.17 11.15 -15.53
N GLY A 99 -10.25 11.21 -16.48
CA GLY A 99 -10.38 11.99 -17.71
C GLY A 99 -9.93 13.45 -17.61
N GLU A 100 -9.56 13.92 -16.42
CA GLU A 100 -8.93 15.24 -16.25
C GLU A 100 -7.43 15.14 -16.51
N PRO A 101 -6.81 16.17 -17.10
CA PRO A 101 -5.37 16.19 -17.34
C PRO A 101 -4.60 16.31 -16.03
N ILE A 102 -3.45 15.63 -15.95
CA ILE A 102 -2.50 15.80 -14.85
C ILE A 102 -1.68 17.07 -15.15
N PRO A 103 -1.58 18.03 -14.21
CA PRO A 103 -0.81 19.25 -14.40
C PRO A 103 0.65 18.97 -14.78
N GLU A 104 1.13 19.65 -15.83
CA GLU A 104 2.55 19.57 -16.22
C GLU A 104 3.42 20.36 -15.23
N ASP A 105 2.93 21.53 -14.82
CA ASP A 105 3.59 22.45 -13.92
C ASP A 105 3.32 22.06 -12.46
N GLY A 106 4.37 21.70 -11.73
CA GLY A 106 4.30 21.43 -10.30
C GLY A 106 5.58 20.80 -9.78
N ASP A 107 5.91 21.09 -8.52
CA ASP A 107 7.18 20.68 -7.90
C ASP A 107 7.00 19.61 -6.82
N GLY A 108 5.74 19.23 -6.54
CA GLY A 108 5.39 18.28 -5.49
C GLY A 108 5.09 16.85 -6.00
N PRO A 109 4.83 15.92 -5.08
CA PRO A 109 4.49 14.55 -5.42
C PRO A 109 3.16 14.45 -6.16
N ILE A 110 2.99 13.35 -6.89
CA ILE A 110 1.73 12.94 -7.49
C ILE A 110 1.23 11.69 -6.78
N TYR A 111 0.29 11.85 -5.84
CA TYR A 111 -0.30 10.75 -5.09
C TYR A 111 -1.31 9.99 -5.95
N VAL A 112 -0.98 8.76 -6.31
CA VAL A 112 -1.84 7.87 -7.10
C VAL A 112 -2.65 7.01 -6.15
N THR A 113 -3.94 7.32 -6.02
CA THR A 113 -4.87 6.65 -5.07
C THR A 113 -6.00 5.88 -5.76
N VAL A 114 -5.84 5.62 -7.07
CA VAL A 114 -6.77 4.79 -7.87
C VAL A 114 -6.53 3.30 -7.61
N ARG A 115 -7.39 2.45 -8.18
CA ARG A 115 -7.24 0.98 -8.11
C ARG A 115 -6.15 0.50 -9.07
N ASN A 116 -5.58 -0.67 -8.79
CA ASN A 116 -4.53 -1.31 -9.60
C ASN A 116 -4.88 -1.34 -11.11
N ASP A 117 -6.14 -1.66 -11.47
CA ASP A 117 -6.59 -1.77 -12.87
C ASP A 117 -6.54 -0.44 -13.64
N ASP A 118 -6.55 0.69 -12.93
CA ASP A 118 -6.50 2.03 -13.52
C ASP A 118 -5.07 2.59 -13.61
N LEU A 119 -4.06 1.92 -13.02
CA LEU A 119 -2.68 2.45 -12.93
C LEU A 119 -2.06 2.71 -14.30
N LYS A 120 -2.25 1.82 -15.27
CA LYS A 120 -1.69 1.98 -16.61
C LYS A 120 -2.18 3.26 -17.28
N GLY A 121 -3.49 3.54 -17.16
CA GLY A 121 -4.08 4.77 -17.70
C GLY A 121 -3.53 6.03 -17.04
N VAL A 122 -3.22 5.98 -15.74
CA VAL A 122 -2.58 7.09 -15.02
C VAL A 122 -1.15 7.33 -15.51
N ILE A 123 -0.36 6.27 -15.70
CA ILE A 123 1.02 6.39 -16.19
C ILE A 123 1.05 6.94 -17.62
N ASP A 124 0.13 6.48 -18.48
CA ASP A 124 0.01 6.93 -19.87
C ASP A 124 -0.39 8.41 -19.97
N ALA A 125 -1.29 8.86 -19.08
CA ALA A 125 -1.73 10.26 -19.01
C ALA A 125 -0.72 11.16 -18.29
N CYS A 126 0.24 10.61 -17.54
CA CYS A 126 1.21 11.38 -16.79
C CYS A 126 2.28 11.98 -17.71
N PRO A 127 2.52 13.31 -17.64
CA PRO A 127 3.59 13.97 -18.38
C PRO A 127 4.93 13.29 -18.13
N ALA A 128 5.70 13.01 -19.18
CA ALA A 128 6.93 12.22 -19.08
C ALA A 128 7.93 12.79 -18.07
N ALA A 129 8.03 14.12 -17.99
CA ALA A 129 8.91 14.84 -17.05
C ALA A 129 8.52 14.67 -15.57
N ARG A 130 7.25 14.32 -15.29
CA ARG A 130 6.69 14.21 -13.94
C ARG A 130 6.49 12.76 -13.49
N ARG A 131 6.86 11.77 -14.32
CA ARG A 131 6.64 10.34 -14.01
C ARG A 131 7.41 9.86 -12.78
N GLU A 132 8.58 10.43 -12.50
CA GLU A 132 9.33 10.15 -11.27
C GLU A 132 8.63 10.68 -10.00
N ASP A 133 7.68 11.60 -10.16
CA ASP A 133 6.90 12.14 -9.04
C ASP A 133 5.69 11.29 -8.67
N LEU A 134 5.37 10.30 -9.50
CA LEU A 134 4.34 9.32 -9.19
C LEU A 134 4.67 8.60 -7.89
N THR A 135 3.73 8.68 -6.97
CA THR A 135 3.79 8.07 -5.65
C THR A 135 2.59 7.14 -5.52
N PHE A 136 2.83 5.84 -5.68
CA PHE A 136 1.79 4.82 -5.68
C PHE A 136 1.29 4.56 -4.26
N TYR A 137 0.09 5.05 -3.96
CA TYR A 137 -0.48 5.03 -2.63
C TYR A 137 -1.36 3.78 -2.44
N GLY A 138 -0.91 2.85 -1.60
CA GLY A 138 -1.76 1.77 -1.08
C GLY A 138 -2.27 0.79 -2.13
N GLN A 139 -1.46 0.50 -3.16
CA GLN A 139 -1.80 -0.53 -4.13
C GLN A 139 -1.66 -1.89 -3.44
N ASN A 140 -2.78 -2.59 -3.25
CA ASN A 140 -2.76 -3.90 -2.62
C ASN A 140 -2.15 -4.91 -3.59
N GLY A 141 -1.09 -5.59 -3.16
CA GLY A 141 -0.38 -6.59 -3.97
C GLY A 141 1.10 -6.28 -4.16
N TYR A 142 1.75 -7.09 -5.00
CA TYR A 142 3.12 -6.88 -5.46
C TYR A 142 3.08 -6.22 -6.85
N ILE A 143 3.42 -4.94 -6.93
CA ILE A 143 3.33 -4.16 -8.18
C ILE A 143 4.69 -3.91 -8.85
N GLU A 144 5.79 -4.39 -8.26
CA GLU A 144 7.15 -4.12 -8.77
C GLU A 144 7.34 -4.61 -10.22
N ASP A 145 6.87 -5.81 -10.56
CA ASP A 145 6.94 -6.34 -11.95
C ASP A 145 6.20 -5.44 -12.96
N PHE A 146 5.12 -4.79 -12.51
CA PHE A 146 4.39 -3.84 -13.34
C PHE A 146 5.18 -2.54 -13.48
N LEU A 147 5.71 -2.00 -12.37
CA LEU A 147 6.52 -0.78 -12.40
C LEU A 147 7.80 -0.97 -13.22
N GLU A 148 8.41 -2.15 -13.22
CA GLU A 148 9.58 -2.47 -14.04
C GLU A 148 9.24 -2.41 -15.54
N LYS A 149 8.12 -3.00 -15.95
CA LYS A 149 7.63 -2.96 -17.35
C LYS A 149 7.33 -1.56 -17.83
N GLU A 150 6.82 -0.70 -16.95
CA GLU A 150 6.53 0.70 -17.24
C GLU A 150 7.77 1.61 -17.10
N GLY A 151 8.93 1.07 -16.71
CA GLY A 151 10.18 1.83 -16.54
C GLY A 151 10.20 2.75 -15.30
N LEU A 152 9.36 2.47 -14.31
CA LEU A 152 9.19 3.24 -13.07
C LEU A 152 9.82 2.57 -11.83
N ALA A 153 10.36 1.36 -11.99
CA ALA A 153 11.04 0.66 -10.91
C ALA A 153 12.23 1.48 -10.39
N GLY A 154 12.22 1.76 -9.08
CA GLY A 154 13.27 2.52 -8.40
C GLY A 154 13.26 4.04 -8.63
N SER A 155 12.52 4.56 -9.61
CA SER A 155 12.39 6.01 -9.86
C SER A 155 11.14 6.62 -9.23
N SER A 156 10.07 5.82 -9.12
CA SER A 156 8.81 6.22 -8.47
C SER A 156 8.83 5.94 -6.96
N SER A 157 7.98 6.67 -6.23
CA SER A 157 7.78 6.43 -4.79
C SER A 157 6.62 5.48 -4.55
N GLN A 158 6.64 4.75 -3.44
CA GLN A 158 5.60 3.78 -3.11
C GLN A 158 5.22 3.88 -1.63
N VAL A 159 3.94 3.64 -1.34
CA VAL A 159 3.39 3.68 0.01
C VAL A 159 2.59 2.43 0.30
N LEU A 160 3.00 1.67 1.31
CA LEU A 160 2.25 0.58 1.90
C LEU A 160 1.35 1.15 2.98
N VAL A 161 0.08 1.30 2.64
CA VAL A 161 -0.93 1.89 3.51
C VAL A 161 -1.44 0.86 4.51
N TYR A 162 -1.34 1.19 5.80
CA TYR A 162 -2.04 0.52 6.89
C TYR A 162 -2.82 1.59 7.65
N MET A 163 -3.77 2.21 6.97
CA MET A 163 -4.77 3.08 7.57
C MET A 163 -6.11 2.78 6.90
N ALA A 164 -7.21 2.99 7.63
CA ALA A 164 -8.55 2.71 7.17
C ALA A 164 -9.38 3.97 7.20
N VAL A 165 -10.05 4.23 6.08
CA VAL A 165 -11.10 5.23 5.98
C VAL A 165 -12.41 4.46 5.85
N ALA A 166 -13.21 4.42 6.91
CA ALA A 166 -14.44 3.62 6.93
C ALA A 166 -15.43 4.12 5.87
N LYS A 167 -15.62 5.44 5.77
CA LYS A 167 -16.48 6.08 4.76
C LYS A 167 -15.86 7.36 4.22
N LEU A 168 -16.31 7.77 3.03
CA LEU A 168 -15.86 9.02 2.42
C LEU A 168 -16.14 10.21 3.34
N GLY A 169 -15.13 11.03 3.60
CA GLY A 169 -15.21 12.19 4.50
C GLY A 169 -15.02 11.87 5.99
N GLU A 170 -14.85 10.60 6.37
CA GLU A 170 -14.45 10.25 7.73
C GLU A 170 -12.92 10.32 7.89
N LYS A 171 -12.49 10.61 9.13
CA LYS A 171 -11.07 10.62 9.45
C LYS A 171 -10.49 9.21 9.34
N PRO A 172 -9.30 9.05 8.75
CA PRO A 172 -8.61 7.78 8.75
C PRO A 172 -8.27 7.34 10.17
N THR A 173 -8.39 6.03 10.40
CA THR A 173 -7.88 5.34 11.58
C THR A 173 -6.52 4.76 11.25
N ASP A 174 -5.55 4.99 12.12
CA ASP A 174 -4.18 4.48 11.95
C ASP A 174 -4.10 2.97 12.20
N GLY A 175 -3.16 2.30 11.53
CA GLY A 175 -2.87 0.87 11.67
C GLY A 175 -1.86 0.59 12.78
N ILE A 176 -2.03 1.26 13.92
CA ILE A 176 -1.26 0.98 15.13
C ILE A 176 -1.87 -0.22 15.82
N THR A 177 -1.01 -1.10 16.34
CA THR A 177 -1.43 -2.26 17.16
C THR A 177 -0.56 -2.32 18.41
N ASP A 178 -0.97 -3.12 19.41
CA ASP A 178 -0.18 -3.31 20.64
C ASP A 178 1.25 -3.85 20.36
N LEU A 179 1.43 -4.54 19.23
CA LEU A 179 2.68 -5.17 18.83
C LEU A 179 3.49 -4.31 17.86
N ASN A 180 2.84 -3.32 17.24
CA ASN A 180 3.44 -2.33 16.37
C ASN A 180 2.95 -0.94 16.80
N PRO A 181 3.37 -0.45 17.98
CA PRO A 181 3.02 0.88 18.46
C PRO A 181 3.54 2.00 17.54
N GLU A 182 4.57 1.72 16.75
CA GLU A 182 5.12 2.59 15.71
C GLU A 182 4.28 2.66 14.42
N GLY A 183 3.25 1.81 14.32
CA GLY A 183 2.36 1.67 13.17
C GLY A 183 2.98 0.99 11.96
N LEU A 184 2.14 0.42 11.08
CA LEU A 184 2.61 -0.43 9.97
C LEU A 184 2.77 0.31 8.63
N THR A 185 2.13 1.48 8.50
CA THR A 185 2.20 2.28 7.25
C THR A 185 3.66 2.61 6.94
N SER A 186 4.08 2.36 5.70
CA SER A 186 5.47 2.56 5.28
C SER A 186 5.55 3.23 3.92
N ALA A 187 6.59 4.03 3.67
CA ALA A 187 6.85 4.69 2.40
C ALA A 187 8.32 4.51 1.97
N THR A 188 8.57 4.50 0.66
CA THR A 188 9.91 4.45 0.06
C THR A 188 10.00 5.31 -1.20
N GLY A 189 11.21 5.69 -1.59
CA GLY A 189 11.49 6.51 -2.78
C GLY A 189 11.59 8.01 -2.52
N LYS A 190 11.70 8.78 -3.61
CA LYS A 190 11.93 10.23 -3.65
C LYS A 190 11.04 11.03 -2.68
N TRP A 191 9.76 10.70 -2.63
CA TRP A 191 8.72 11.45 -1.92
C TRP A 191 8.31 10.84 -0.57
N ALA A 192 9.04 9.84 -0.08
CA ALA A 192 8.71 9.16 1.17
C ALA A 192 8.68 10.11 2.39
N GLY A 193 9.54 11.12 2.40
CA GLY A 193 9.57 12.15 3.45
C GLY A 193 8.28 12.96 3.52
N GLN A 194 7.82 13.45 2.37
CA GLN A 194 6.60 14.24 2.21
C GLN A 194 5.36 13.41 2.56
N VAL A 195 5.33 12.14 2.13
CA VAL A 195 4.29 11.19 2.53
C VAL A 195 4.22 11.05 4.06
N ALA A 196 5.36 10.85 4.70
CA ALA A 196 5.42 10.71 6.15
C ALA A 196 5.00 12.00 6.87
N ALA A 197 5.41 13.16 6.36
CA ALA A 197 5.01 14.46 6.90
C ALA A 197 3.51 14.71 6.77
N ARG A 198 2.92 14.38 5.62
CA ARG A 198 1.47 14.46 5.37
C ARG A 198 0.67 13.61 6.34
N LEU A 199 1.08 12.35 6.54
CA LEU A 199 0.41 11.45 7.47
C LEU A 199 0.57 11.90 8.92
N LYS A 200 1.77 12.37 9.29
CA LYS A 200 2.07 12.87 10.63
C LYS A 200 1.26 14.11 10.99
N SER A 201 1.02 15.03 10.06
CA SER A 201 0.20 16.23 10.31
C SER A 201 -1.26 15.87 10.64
N ALA A 202 -1.72 14.70 10.20
CA ALA A 202 -3.03 14.14 10.51
C ALA A 202 -3.04 13.25 11.77
N GLY A 203 -1.92 13.13 12.49
CA GLY A 203 -1.78 12.25 13.65
C GLY A 203 -1.63 10.77 13.31
N LEU A 204 -1.27 10.44 12.06
CA LEU A 204 -1.00 9.08 11.62
C LEU A 204 0.50 8.79 11.59
N THR A 205 0.84 7.51 11.66
CA THR A 205 2.20 7.00 11.59
C THR A 205 2.59 6.63 10.16
N CYS A 206 3.89 6.78 9.86
CA CYS A 206 4.46 6.34 8.59
C CYS A 206 5.96 6.10 8.76
N GLN A 207 6.41 4.90 8.45
CA GLN A 207 7.82 4.53 8.47
C GLN A 207 8.45 4.78 7.10
N ILE A 208 9.54 5.56 7.05
CA ILE A 208 10.34 5.66 5.83
C ILE A 208 11.29 4.46 5.80
N LYS A 209 11.23 3.68 4.73
CA LYS A 209 12.02 2.46 4.56
C LYS A 209 12.83 2.53 3.28
N ASP A 210 14.05 2.01 3.33
CA ASP A 210 14.82 1.70 2.13
C ASP A 210 14.12 0.63 1.30
N THR A 211 14.49 0.53 0.03
CA THR A 211 13.83 -0.37 -0.94
C THR A 211 13.72 -1.81 -0.44
N LYS A 212 14.79 -2.38 0.13
CA LYS A 212 14.79 -3.79 0.54
C LYS A 212 13.88 -4.06 1.75
N PRO A 213 13.99 -3.32 2.88
CA PRO A 213 13.02 -3.41 3.96
C PRO A 213 11.57 -3.13 3.54
N PHE A 214 11.36 -2.19 2.62
CA PHE A 214 10.03 -1.89 2.08
C PHE A 214 9.44 -3.09 1.30
N GLN A 215 10.23 -3.72 0.43
CA GLN A 215 9.82 -4.92 -0.30
C GLN A 215 9.49 -6.09 0.64
N LEU A 216 10.24 -6.28 1.73
CA LEU A 216 9.91 -7.29 2.73
C LEU A 216 8.54 -7.04 3.36
N ALA A 217 8.26 -5.79 3.75
CA ALA A 217 6.95 -5.41 4.27
C ALA A 217 5.83 -5.57 3.23
N MET A 218 6.11 -5.31 1.95
CA MET A 218 5.16 -5.51 0.84
C MET A 218 4.81 -7.00 0.69
N PHE A 219 5.80 -7.89 0.69
CA PHE A 219 5.57 -9.33 0.62
C PHE A 219 4.79 -9.83 1.83
N GLU A 220 5.12 -9.36 3.01
CA GLU A 220 4.42 -9.69 4.25
C GLU A 220 2.95 -9.27 4.18
N LYS A 221 2.66 -8.02 3.79
CA LYS A 221 1.29 -7.55 3.54
C LYS A 221 0.58 -8.42 2.51
N HIS A 222 1.24 -8.72 1.40
CA HIS A 222 0.65 -9.47 0.31
C HIS A 222 0.30 -10.90 0.70
N MET A 223 1.21 -11.61 1.39
CA MET A 223 0.95 -12.96 1.90
C MET A 223 -0.24 -12.97 2.86
N TRP A 224 -0.33 -11.96 3.73
CA TRP A 224 -1.45 -11.83 4.65
C TRP A 224 -2.79 -11.65 3.91
N ILE A 225 -2.85 -10.71 2.95
CA ILE A 225 -4.06 -10.51 2.13
C ILE A 225 -4.44 -11.81 1.42
N CYS A 226 -3.48 -12.49 0.79
CA CYS A 226 -3.73 -13.75 0.09
C CYS A 226 -4.32 -14.82 1.02
N ALA A 227 -3.77 -14.98 2.23
CA ALA A 227 -4.24 -15.98 3.18
C ALA A 227 -5.65 -15.64 3.70
N PHE A 228 -5.86 -14.42 4.19
CA PHE A 228 -7.10 -14.05 4.87
C PHE A 228 -8.27 -13.79 3.92
N MET A 229 -8.03 -13.22 2.73
CA MET A 229 -9.10 -13.04 1.74
C MET A 229 -9.56 -14.39 1.18
N LEU A 230 -8.64 -15.31 0.92
CA LEU A 230 -8.98 -16.67 0.48
C LEU A 230 -9.77 -17.42 1.57
N LEU A 231 -9.31 -17.35 2.82
CA LEU A 231 -9.99 -17.98 3.95
C LEU A 231 -11.39 -17.39 4.16
N GLY A 232 -11.51 -16.06 4.13
CA GLY A 232 -12.78 -15.36 4.26
C GLY A 232 -13.79 -15.81 3.20
N VAL A 233 -13.38 -15.87 1.93
CA VAL A 233 -14.22 -16.39 0.83
C VAL A 233 -14.58 -17.86 1.04
N HIS A 234 -13.62 -18.71 1.42
CA HIS A 234 -13.87 -20.12 1.68
C HIS A 234 -14.93 -20.35 2.77
N HIS A 235 -14.95 -19.49 3.80
CA HIS A 235 -15.91 -19.56 4.90
C HIS A 235 -17.17 -18.72 4.69
N GLY A 236 -17.50 -18.37 3.44
CA GLY A 236 -18.77 -17.69 3.11
C GLY A 236 -18.74 -16.17 3.27
N GLY A 237 -17.57 -15.55 3.15
CA GLY A 237 -17.39 -14.10 3.23
C GLY A 237 -17.30 -13.57 4.66
N VAL A 238 -16.84 -14.38 5.61
CA VAL A 238 -16.62 -13.95 7.00
C VAL A 238 -15.46 -12.97 7.10
N THR A 239 -15.65 -11.91 7.88
CA THR A 239 -14.59 -10.95 8.17
C THR A 239 -13.46 -11.61 8.95
N VAL A 240 -12.26 -11.01 8.93
CA VAL A 240 -11.12 -11.53 9.70
C VAL A 240 -11.44 -11.60 11.20
N GLY A 241 -12.19 -10.65 11.74
CA GLY A 241 -12.62 -10.66 13.15
C GLY A 241 -13.62 -11.76 13.48
N GLU A 242 -14.54 -12.04 12.55
CA GLU A 242 -15.46 -13.17 12.69
C GLU A 242 -14.73 -14.52 12.57
N GLY A 243 -13.66 -14.59 11.79
CA GLY A 243 -12.77 -15.75 11.71
C GLY A 243 -12.00 -15.97 13.02
N GLU A 244 -11.38 -14.91 13.55
CA GLU A 244 -10.59 -14.97 14.78
C GLU A 244 -11.44 -15.41 15.98
N SER A 245 -12.59 -14.76 16.21
CA SER A 245 -13.47 -15.02 17.36
C SER A 245 -13.97 -16.47 17.46
N LYS A 246 -13.97 -17.23 16.36
CA LYS A 246 -14.36 -18.65 16.33
C LYS A 246 -13.23 -19.61 16.70
N HIS A 247 -11.99 -19.13 16.79
CA HIS A 247 -10.80 -19.95 17.00
C HIS A 247 -9.96 -19.56 18.23
N THR A 248 -10.24 -18.45 18.91
CA THR A 248 -9.58 -18.07 20.18
C THR A 248 -9.97 -18.97 21.38
N ALA A 249 -10.96 -19.86 21.21
CA ALA A 249 -11.49 -20.74 22.26
C ALA A 249 -10.90 -22.18 22.27
N GLN A 250 -9.81 -22.43 21.54
CA GLN A 250 -9.09 -23.72 21.53
C GLN A 250 -7.66 -23.60 22.09
#